data_AF-S4RUS2-F1
#
_entry.id   AF-S4RUS2-F1
#
_cell.length_a   1.000
_cell.length_b   1.000
_cell.length_c   1.000
_cell.angle_alpha   90.00
_cell.angle_beta   90.00
_cell.angle_gamma   90.00
#
_symmetry.space_group_name_H-M   'P 1'
#
loop_
_entity.id
_entity.type
_entity.pdbx_description
1 polymer ?
#
loop_
_entity_poly.entity_id
_entity_poly.type
_entity_poly.pdbx_seq_one_letter_code
_entity_poly.pdbx_strand_id
1 'polypeptide(L)'
;FLLRLIQSRSKWRFLRDPLNIIDVAAILPYYVTLVVDSVSDGRPPSMGSTNIYLEKVGLVLRVLRALRILYVMRLARHSLGLQTLGLTIRRCTRELGLLLLFLCVAMALFAPMVYLAENELRAHEFTSIPACYWWAIISMTTVGYGDMVPRSVAGQVVALSSILSGILLMAFPVTSIFHTFSRSYVELKEGQLR
;
A
#
# COMPACT_ATOMS: atom_id res chain seq x y z
N PHE A 1 10.14 23.96 7.05
CA PHE A 1 10.42 22.89 8.03
C PHE A 1 11.27 23.39 9.19
N LEU A 2 12.47 23.95 8.93
CA LEU A 2 13.41 24.41 9.97
C LEU A 2 12.83 25.46 10.94
N LEU A 3 12.18 26.51 10.44
CA LEU A 3 11.54 27.52 11.31
C LEU A 3 10.48 26.92 12.26
N ARG A 4 9.72 25.91 11.79
CA ARG A 4 8.72 25.20 12.61
C ARG A 4 9.35 24.26 13.64
N LEU A 5 10.47 23.62 13.28
CA LEU A 5 11.24 22.78 14.20
C LEU A 5 11.82 23.60 15.36
N ILE A 6 12.33 24.79 15.06
CA ILE A 6 12.93 25.73 16.03
C ILE A 6 11.87 26.30 16.98
N GLN A 7 10.67 26.60 16.48
CA GLN A 7 9.58 27.17 17.29
C GLN A 7 8.85 26.13 18.17
N SER A 8 9.06 24.83 17.94
CA SER A 8 8.40 23.78 18.72
C SER A 8 9.08 23.55 20.08
N ARG A 9 8.29 23.53 21.17
CA ARG A 9 8.78 23.28 22.54
C ARG A 9 9.45 21.91 22.72
N SER A 10 9.14 20.92 21.88
CA SER A 10 9.73 19.58 21.98
C SER A 10 10.03 18.97 20.60
N LYS A 11 11.32 19.02 20.21
CA LYS A 11 11.81 18.62 18.87
C LYS A 11 11.49 17.16 18.53
N TRP A 12 11.60 16.26 19.50
CA TRP A 12 11.32 14.83 19.33
C TRP A 12 9.84 14.52 19.13
N ARG A 13 8.94 15.26 19.79
CA ARG A 13 7.50 15.12 19.60
C ARG A 13 7.08 15.69 18.24
N PHE A 14 7.69 16.80 17.84
CA PHE A 14 7.47 17.41 16.53
C PHE A 14 7.89 16.48 15.39
N LEU A 15 9.03 15.79 15.50
CA LEU A 15 9.49 14.84 14.47
C LEU A 15 8.65 13.57 14.35
N ARG A 16 7.94 13.16 15.41
CA ARG A 16 7.05 11.98 15.40
C ARG A 16 5.65 12.27 14.86
N ASP A 17 5.31 13.53 14.59
CA ASP A 17 4.02 13.88 14.00
C ASP A 17 3.97 13.41 12.53
N PRO A 18 2.96 12.61 12.12
CA PRO A 18 2.85 12.10 10.75
C PRO A 18 2.90 13.18 9.67
N LEU A 19 2.34 14.37 9.93
CA LEU A 19 2.38 15.50 8.99
C LEU A 19 3.81 16.06 8.81
N ASN A 20 4.64 15.98 9.84
CA ASN A 20 6.03 16.43 9.79
C ASN A 20 6.96 15.38 9.18
N ILE A 21 6.65 14.08 9.34
CA ILE A 21 7.34 12.99 8.64
C ILE A 21 7.17 13.14 7.12
N ILE A 22 5.93 13.41 6.66
CA ILE A 22 5.65 13.69 5.25
C ILE A 22 6.47 14.90 4.75
N ASP A 23 6.56 15.96 5.56
CA ASP A 23 7.36 17.15 5.21
C ASP A 23 8.86 16.85 5.05
N VAL A 24 9.43 15.96 5.89
CA VAL A 24 10.83 15.53 5.77
C VAL A 24 11.02 14.62 4.55
N ALA A 25 10.15 13.62 4.39
CA ALA A 25 10.20 12.69 3.27
C ALA A 25 10.05 13.39 1.91
N ALA A 26 9.32 14.50 1.86
CA ALA A 26 9.12 15.29 0.65
C ALA A 26 10.36 16.13 0.25
N ILE A 27 11.19 16.57 1.21
CA ILE A 27 12.41 17.35 0.92
C ILE A 27 13.65 16.48 0.73
N LEU A 28 13.64 15.26 1.31
CA LEU A 28 14.75 14.31 1.28
C LEU A 28 15.30 14.03 -0.13
N PRO A 29 14.46 13.79 -1.17
CA PRO A 29 14.95 13.46 -2.51
C PRO A 29 15.81 14.57 -3.12
N TYR A 30 15.49 15.84 -2.85
CA TYR A 30 16.24 16.98 -3.37
C TYR A 30 17.65 17.04 -2.77
N TYR A 31 17.75 16.97 -1.45
CA TYR A 31 19.04 17.04 -0.75
C TYR A 31 19.93 15.83 -1.07
N VAL A 32 19.36 14.62 -1.16
CA VAL A 32 20.17 13.44 -1.49
C VAL A 32 20.67 13.49 -2.93
N THR A 33 19.86 13.98 -3.88
CA THR A 33 20.32 14.18 -5.27
C THR A 33 21.47 15.18 -5.32
N LEU A 34 21.35 16.31 -4.61
CA LEU A 34 22.41 17.33 -4.53
C LEU A 34 23.72 16.78 -3.94
N VAL A 35 23.64 15.95 -2.90
CA VAL A 35 24.83 15.32 -2.28
C VAL A 35 25.47 14.32 -3.22
N VAL A 36 24.68 13.51 -3.92
CA VAL A 36 25.21 12.53 -4.89
C VAL A 36 25.85 13.24 -6.09
N ASP A 37 25.24 14.30 -6.60
CA ASP A 37 25.80 15.09 -7.71
C ASP A 37 27.12 15.77 -7.30
N SER A 38 27.17 16.37 -6.10
CA SER A 38 28.39 17.04 -5.61
C SER A 38 29.53 16.08 -5.23
N VAL A 39 29.24 14.84 -4.84
CA VAL A 39 30.27 13.79 -4.64
C VAL A 39 30.76 13.24 -5.99
N SER A 40 29.96 13.35 -7.05
CA SER A 40 30.29 12.83 -8.39
C SER A 40 31.10 13.81 -9.24
N ASP A 41 31.18 15.09 -8.85
CA ASP A 41 31.87 16.19 -9.57
C ASP A 41 33.42 16.09 -9.66
N GLY A 42 34.00 14.91 -9.38
CA GLY A 42 35.45 14.72 -9.37
C GLY A 42 36.02 13.58 -10.20
N ARG A 43 35.21 12.67 -10.79
CA ARG A 43 35.75 11.55 -11.58
C ARG A 43 34.87 11.21 -12.78
N PRO A 44 35.40 11.22 -14.02
CA PRO A 44 34.67 10.72 -15.17
C PRO A 44 34.35 9.22 -14.98
N PRO A 45 33.25 8.72 -15.55
CA PRO A 45 32.86 7.33 -15.44
C PRO A 45 33.86 6.47 -16.24
N SER A 46 34.92 6.02 -15.58
CA SER A 46 35.83 5.02 -16.15
C SER A 46 35.13 3.67 -16.10
N MET A 47 34.75 3.20 -17.28
CA MET A 47 34.28 1.85 -17.54
C MET A 47 35.28 0.85 -16.96
N GLY A 48 34.83 -0.09 -16.12
CA GLY A 48 35.60 -1.31 -15.90
C GLY A 48 35.34 -2.10 -14.62
N SER A 49 35.17 -1.50 -13.44
CA SER A 49 35.23 -2.32 -12.19
C SER A 49 34.43 -1.81 -10.98
N THR A 50 33.55 -0.82 -11.13
CA THR A 50 32.75 -0.21 -10.03
C THR A 50 31.25 -0.51 -10.15
N ASN A 51 30.89 -1.71 -10.61
CA ASN A 51 29.51 -2.02 -11.04
C ASN A 51 28.49 -2.05 -9.87
N ILE A 52 28.85 -2.64 -8.72
CA ILE A 52 27.89 -2.85 -7.61
C ILE A 52 27.52 -1.55 -6.88
N TYR A 53 28.47 -0.64 -6.67
CA TYR A 53 28.20 0.61 -5.95
C TYR A 53 27.40 1.60 -6.81
N LEU A 54 27.71 1.70 -8.10
CA LEU A 54 26.97 2.56 -9.03
C LEU A 54 25.57 2.02 -9.31
N GLU A 55 25.38 0.70 -9.42
CA GLU A 55 24.05 0.10 -9.51
C GLU A 55 23.20 0.35 -8.26
N LYS A 56 23.78 0.17 -7.06
CA LYS A 56 23.08 0.44 -5.80
C LYS A 56 22.72 1.92 -5.65
N VAL A 57 23.63 2.84 -5.99
CA VAL A 57 23.34 4.29 -5.97
C VAL A 57 22.25 4.64 -6.98
N GLY A 58 22.30 4.08 -8.20
CA GLY A 58 21.25 4.27 -9.21
C GLY A 58 19.88 3.77 -8.77
N LEU A 59 19.81 2.62 -8.08
CA LEU A 59 18.57 2.07 -7.53
C LEU A 59 18.03 2.94 -6.40
N VAL A 60 18.91 3.41 -5.50
CA VAL A 60 18.54 4.35 -4.42
C VAL A 60 18.01 5.66 -5.00
N LEU A 61 18.68 6.25 -6.01
CA LEU A 61 18.19 7.46 -6.69
C LEU A 61 16.83 7.23 -7.38
N ARG A 62 16.60 6.05 -7.96
CA ARG A 62 15.30 5.71 -8.58
C ARG A 62 14.18 5.64 -7.54
N VAL A 63 14.42 5.02 -6.40
CA VAL A 63 13.49 4.98 -5.27
C VAL A 63 13.27 6.39 -4.69
N LEU A 64 14.33 7.18 -4.51
CA LEU A 64 14.25 8.57 -4.03
C LEU A 64 13.45 9.47 -4.99
N ARG A 65 13.59 9.28 -6.31
CA ARG A 65 12.75 9.96 -7.30
C ARG A 65 11.28 9.57 -7.14
N ALA A 66 10.98 8.28 -6.91
CA ALA A 66 9.63 7.83 -6.63
C ALA A 66 9.06 8.43 -5.33
N LEU A 67 9.88 8.64 -4.28
CA LEU A 67 9.47 9.32 -3.04
C LEU A 67 8.98 10.76 -3.27
N ARG A 68 9.30 11.40 -4.41
CA ARG A 68 8.70 12.71 -4.74
C ARG A 68 7.18 12.65 -4.85
N ILE A 69 6.58 11.48 -5.13
CA ILE A 69 5.11 11.36 -5.12
C ILE A 69 4.53 11.57 -3.72
N LEU A 70 5.31 11.29 -2.65
CA LEU A 70 4.91 11.61 -1.27
C LEU A 70 4.80 13.13 -1.04
N TYR A 71 5.39 13.96 -1.91
CA TYR A 71 5.17 15.41 -1.87
C TYR A 71 3.69 15.75 -2.02
N VAL A 72 2.91 15.02 -2.84
CA VAL A 72 1.46 15.21 -2.97
C VAL A 72 0.74 15.05 -1.63
N MET A 73 1.26 14.21 -0.73
CA MET A 73 0.68 14.03 0.60
C MET A 73 0.78 15.28 1.48
N ARG A 74 1.60 16.30 1.11
CA ARG A 74 1.54 17.62 1.77
C ARG A 74 0.18 18.29 1.63
N LEU A 75 -0.60 17.94 0.60
CA LEU A 75 -1.97 18.40 0.45
C LEU A 75 -2.82 18.02 1.67
N ALA A 76 -2.46 16.96 2.41
CA ALA A 76 -3.13 16.59 3.66
C ALA A 76 -3.07 17.70 4.70
N ARG A 77 -2.01 18.52 4.75
CA ARG A 77 -1.94 19.67 5.66
C ARG A 77 -2.94 20.77 5.28
N HIS A 78 -3.28 20.89 4.00
CA HIS A 78 -4.10 21.96 3.47
C HIS A 78 -5.55 21.54 3.20
N SER A 79 -5.82 20.23 3.13
CA SER A 79 -7.15 19.67 2.92
C SER A 79 -7.71 19.08 4.20
N LEU A 80 -8.77 19.69 4.72
CA LEU A 80 -9.54 19.17 5.84
C LEU A 80 -10.09 17.77 5.53
N GLY A 81 -10.52 17.52 4.28
CA GLY A 81 -11.04 16.22 3.86
C GLY A 81 -10.00 15.10 4.00
N LEU A 82 -8.75 15.35 3.65
CA LEU A 82 -7.69 14.34 3.72
C LEU A 82 -7.22 14.09 5.17
N GLN A 83 -7.27 15.11 6.04
CA GLN A 83 -7.05 14.95 7.48
C GLN A 83 -8.15 14.11 8.12
N THR A 84 -9.41 14.39 7.78
CA THR A 84 -10.56 13.61 8.22
C THR A 84 -10.47 12.17 7.76
N LEU A 85 -10.09 11.92 6.50
CA LEU A 85 -9.87 10.56 6.00
C LEU A 85 -8.80 9.82 6.81
N GLY A 86 -7.66 10.45 7.08
CA GLY A 86 -6.60 9.84 7.91
C GLY A 86 -7.06 9.52 9.33
N LEU A 87 -7.83 10.41 9.96
CA LEU A 87 -8.41 10.18 11.29
C LEU A 87 -9.44 9.04 11.27
N THR A 88 -10.28 8.98 10.24
CA THR A 88 -11.27 7.91 10.10
C THR A 88 -10.60 6.56 9.84
N ILE A 89 -9.58 6.49 8.99
CA ILE A 89 -8.78 5.27 8.80
C ILE A 89 -8.21 4.81 10.14
N ARG A 90 -7.63 5.74 10.93
CA ARG A 90 -7.09 5.42 12.25
C ARG A 90 -8.15 4.84 13.18
N ARG A 91 -9.35 5.41 13.19
CA ARG A 91 -10.51 4.92 13.98
C ARG A 91 -10.97 3.54 13.50
N CYS A 92 -11.01 3.31 12.18
CA CYS A 92 -11.41 2.04 11.58
C CYS A 92 -10.26 1.02 11.45
N THR A 93 -9.07 1.27 12.01
CA THR A 93 -7.91 0.36 11.87
C THR A 93 -8.22 -1.05 12.32
N ARG A 94 -9.00 -1.22 13.41
CA ARG A 94 -9.42 -2.53 13.89
C ARG A 94 -10.31 -3.25 12.89
N GLU A 95 -11.25 -2.54 12.28
CA GLU A 95 -12.19 -3.09 11.30
C GLU A 95 -11.49 -3.44 9.99
N LEU A 96 -10.61 -2.56 9.50
CA LEU A 96 -9.74 -2.80 8.35
C LEU A 96 -8.78 -3.97 8.59
N GLY A 97 -8.22 -4.07 9.80
CA GLY A 97 -7.36 -5.18 10.19
C GLY A 97 -8.09 -6.52 10.19
N LEU A 98 -9.33 -6.55 10.68
CA LEU A 98 -10.18 -7.75 10.64
C LEU A 98 -10.57 -8.12 9.19
N LEU A 99 -10.89 -7.14 8.34
CA LEU A 99 -11.14 -7.37 6.92
C LEU A 99 -9.94 -8.04 6.24
N LEU A 100 -8.75 -7.46 6.42
CA LEU A 100 -7.51 -7.99 5.86
C LEU A 100 -7.20 -9.38 6.41
N LEU A 101 -7.44 -9.62 7.71
CA LEU A 101 -7.25 -10.93 8.33
C LEU A 101 -8.16 -11.99 7.68
N PHE A 102 -9.45 -11.72 7.53
CA PHE A 102 -10.38 -12.66 6.91
C PHE A 102 -10.04 -12.91 5.45
N LEU A 103 -9.66 -11.88 4.70
CA LEU A 103 -9.19 -12.03 3.33
C LEU A 103 -7.93 -12.92 3.27
N CYS A 104 -6.94 -12.67 4.13
CA CYS A 104 -5.72 -13.48 4.19
C CYS A 104 -6.00 -14.95 4.52
N VAL A 105 -6.89 -15.22 5.49
CA VAL A 105 -7.28 -16.59 5.84
C VAL A 105 -7.98 -17.27 4.67
N ALA A 106 -8.93 -16.60 4.02
CA ALA A 106 -9.64 -17.17 2.88
C ALA A 106 -8.70 -17.41 1.68
N MET A 107 -7.78 -16.50 1.38
CA MET A 107 -6.76 -16.71 0.35
C MET A 107 -5.85 -17.90 0.70
N ALA A 108 -5.42 -18.02 1.95
CA ALA A 108 -4.62 -19.15 2.45
C ALA A 108 -5.34 -20.50 2.31
N LEU A 109 -6.68 -20.52 2.36
CA LEU A 109 -7.49 -21.71 2.19
C LEU A 109 -7.76 -22.04 0.71
N PHE A 110 -8.21 -21.07 -0.09
CA PHE A 110 -8.65 -21.31 -1.46
C PHE A 110 -7.51 -21.40 -2.48
N ALA A 111 -6.40 -20.69 -2.29
CA ALA A 111 -5.29 -20.71 -3.25
C ALA A 111 -4.60 -22.08 -3.38
N PRO A 112 -4.35 -22.85 -2.29
CA PRO A 112 -3.85 -24.22 -2.42
C PRO A 112 -4.88 -25.19 -3.03
N MET A 113 -6.18 -24.98 -2.79
CA MET A 113 -7.23 -25.84 -3.36
C MET A 113 -7.31 -25.68 -4.88
N VAL A 114 -7.25 -24.45 -5.40
CA VAL A 114 -7.24 -24.22 -6.85
C VAL A 114 -5.93 -24.73 -7.48
N TYR A 115 -4.80 -24.56 -6.78
CA TYR A 115 -3.52 -25.11 -7.21
C TYR A 115 -3.60 -26.62 -7.42
N LEU A 116 -4.13 -27.36 -6.43
CA LEU A 116 -4.27 -28.81 -6.54
C LEU A 116 -5.20 -29.20 -7.69
N ALA A 117 -6.32 -28.49 -7.85
CA ALA A 117 -7.30 -28.77 -8.89
C ALA A 117 -6.82 -28.49 -10.32
N GLU A 118 -5.88 -27.55 -10.50
CA GLU A 118 -5.33 -27.18 -11.82
C GLU A 118 -3.97 -27.85 -12.11
N ASN A 119 -3.22 -28.23 -11.08
CA ASN A 119 -1.91 -28.90 -11.22
C ASN A 119 -2.06 -30.26 -11.93
N GLU A 120 -3.17 -30.97 -11.70
CA GLU A 120 -3.50 -32.22 -12.41
C GLU A 120 -3.65 -32.03 -13.93
N LEU A 121 -4.05 -30.84 -14.40
CA LEU A 121 -4.21 -30.52 -15.82
C LEU A 121 -2.92 -29.96 -16.46
N ARG A 122 -1.80 -29.90 -15.73
CA ARG A 122 -0.53 -29.26 -16.16
C ARG A 122 -0.74 -27.83 -16.69
N ALA A 123 -1.65 -27.07 -16.09
CA ALA A 123 -1.85 -25.68 -16.46
C ALA A 123 -0.59 -24.85 -16.11
N HIS A 124 0.06 -24.28 -17.13
CA HIS A 124 1.28 -23.47 -16.97
C HIS A 124 1.06 -22.17 -16.18
N GLU A 125 -0.20 -21.75 -15.99
CA GLU A 125 -0.57 -20.53 -15.25
C GLU A 125 -0.44 -20.72 -13.74
N PHE A 126 -0.81 -21.90 -13.20
CA PHE A 126 -0.82 -22.20 -11.76
C PHE A 126 0.46 -22.93 -11.31
N THR A 127 1.60 -22.25 -11.40
CA THR A 127 2.93 -22.85 -11.17
C THR A 127 3.28 -23.12 -9.71
N SER A 128 2.76 -22.33 -8.77
CA SER A 128 3.11 -22.41 -7.35
C SER A 128 2.02 -21.81 -6.47
N ILE A 129 1.96 -22.22 -5.20
CA ILE A 129 1.00 -21.69 -4.22
C ILE A 129 1.08 -20.14 -4.11
N PRO A 130 2.27 -19.51 -4.08
CA PRO A 130 2.36 -18.05 -4.10
C PRO A 130 1.79 -17.40 -5.37
N ALA A 131 1.94 -18.03 -6.54
CA ALA A 131 1.29 -17.56 -7.76
C ALA A 131 -0.25 -17.66 -7.66
N CYS A 132 -0.77 -18.70 -7.01
CA CYS A 132 -2.20 -18.83 -6.75
C CYS A 132 -2.74 -17.76 -5.78
N TYR A 133 -1.90 -17.19 -4.89
CA TYR A 133 -2.32 -16.04 -4.08
C TYR A 133 -2.60 -14.80 -4.94
N TRP A 134 -1.82 -14.57 -6.01
CA TRP A 134 -2.11 -13.48 -6.93
C TRP A 134 -3.51 -13.63 -7.54
N TRP A 135 -3.82 -14.81 -8.07
CA TRP A 135 -5.16 -15.14 -8.57
C TRP A 135 -6.24 -14.97 -7.49
N ALA A 136 -6.01 -15.50 -6.28
CA ALA A 136 -6.99 -15.42 -5.19
C ALA A 136 -7.27 -13.96 -4.79
N ILE A 137 -6.25 -13.10 -4.71
CA ILE A 137 -6.40 -11.67 -4.44
C ILE A 137 -7.31 -11.04 -5.50
N ILE A 138 -6.96 -11.14 -6.78
CA ILE A 138 -7.66 -10.42 -7.86
C ILE A 138 -9.09 -10.93 -8.06
N SER A 139 -9.35 -12.23 -7.81
CA SER A 139 -10.68 -12.82 -7.90
C SER A 139 -11.56 -12.45 -6.71
N MET A 140 -11.04 -12.54 -5.47
CA MET A 140 -11.80 -12.22 -4.27
C MET A 140 -12.08 -10.72 -4.14
N THR A 141 -11.18 -9.86 -4.64
CA THR A 141 -11.41 -8.41 -4.72
C THR A 141 -12.17 -7.99 -5.98
N THR A 142 -12.72 -8.94 -6.75
CA THR A 142 -13.51 -8.71 -7.96
C THR A 142 -12.82 -7.86 -9.03
N VAL A 143 -11.48 -7.84 -9.07
CA VAL A 143 -10.69 -7.14 -10.09
C VAL A 143 -10.66 -7.95 -11.39
N GLY A 144 -10.33 -9.25 -11.27
CA GLY A 144 -10.44 -10.21 -12.37
C GLY A 144 -9.69 -9.82 -13.65
N TYR A 145 -8.38 -9.65 -13.59
CA TYR A 145 -7.56 -9.32 -14.77
C TYR A 145 -7.66 -10.38 -15.90
N GLY A 146 -7.93 -11.64 -15.56
CA GLY A 146 -8.08 -12.73 -16.52
C GLY A 146 -6.76 -13.30 -17.05
N ASP A 147 -5.64 -12.95 -16.41
CA ASP A 147 -4.29 -13.48 -16.68
C ASP A 147 -4.09 -14.92 -16.18
N MET A 148 -4.85 -15.32 -15.17
CA MET A 148 -4.90 -16.68 -14.65
C MET A 148 -6.37 -17.11 -14.48
N VAL A 149 -6.78 -18.22 -15.08
CA VAL A 149 -8.17 -18.71 -14.98
C VAL A 149 -8.19 -20.24 -14.86
N PRO A 150 -8.85 -20.81 -13.84
CA PRO A 150 -8.95 -22.26 -13.70
C PRO A 150 -9.79 -22.85 -14.83
N ARG A 151 -9.26 -23.89 -15.47
CA ARG A 151 -9.90 -24.55 -16.62
C ARG A 151 -10.50 -25.89 -16.26
N SER A 152 -10.07 -26.49 -15.16
CA SER A 152 -10.63 -27.76 -14.68
C SER A 152 -11.99 -27.55 -14.03
N VAL A 153 -12.88 -28.53 -14.16
CA VAL A 153 -14.22 -28.49 -13.54
C VAL A 153 -14.10 -28.33 -12.02
N ALA A 154 -13.17 -29.04 -11.39
CA ALA A 154 -12.90 -28.92 -9.95
C ALA A 154 -12.37 -27.52 -9.60
N GLY A 155 -11.45 -26.97 -10.40
CA GLY A 155 -10.90 -25.63 -10.22
C GLY A 155 -11.96 -24.54 -10.36
N GLN A 156 -12.90 -24.70 -11.29
CA GLN A 156 -14.04 -23.79 -11.47
C GLN A 156 -15.01 -23.82 -10.27
N VAL A 157 -15.28 -24.99 -9.69
CA VAL A 157 -16.12 -25.09 -8.48
C VAL A 157 -15.42 -24.40 -7.30
N VAL A 158 -14.13 -24.64 -7.12
CA VAL A 158 -13.33 -23.96 -6.08
C VAL A 158 -13.32 -22.45 -6.31
N ALA A 159 -13.16 -22.00 -7.56
CA ALA A 159 -13.20 -20.59 -7.92
C ALA A 159 -14.55 -19.92 -7.65
N LEU A 160 -15.65 -20.59 -7.97
CA LEU A 160 -16.98 -20.09 -7.65
C LEU A 160 -17.14 -19.91 -6.13
N SER A 161 -16.70 -20.91 -5.35
CA SER A 161 -16.76 -20.86 -3.89
C SER A 161 -15.88 -19.76 -3.30
N SER A 162 -14.67 -19.53 -3.85
CA SER A 162 -13.74 -18.51 -3.38
C SER A 162 -14.23 -17.10 -3.68
N ILE A 163 -14.78 -16.87 -4.88
CA ILE A 163 -15.36 -15.58 -5.28
C ILE A 163 -16.57 -15.25 -4.41
N LEU A 164 -17.49 -16.21 -4.22
CA LEU A 164 -18.67 -16.00 -3.38
C LEU A 164 -18.29 -15.70 -1.92
N SER A 165 -17.33 -16.47 -1.38
CA SER A 165 -16.79 -16.22 -0.04
C SER A 165 -16.14 -14.84 0.05
N GLY A 166 -15.35 -14.43 -0.95
CA GLY A 166 -14.70 -13.11 -0.98
C GLY A 166 -15.69 -11.96 -0.96
N ILE A 167 -16.76 -12.03 -1.76
CA ILE A 167 -17.81 -11.01 -1.79
C ILE A 167 -18.50 -10.90 -0.42
N LEU A 168 -18.85 -12.03 0.20
CA LEU A 168 -19.47 -12.06 1.53
C LEU A 168 -18.55 -11.50 2.63
N LEU A 169 -17.27 -11.88 2.60
CA LEU A 169 -16.27 -11.42 3.56
C LEU A 169 -15.96 -9.93 3.40
N MET A 170 -16.00 -9.39 2.18
CA MET A 170 -15.79 -7.97 1.90
C MET A 170 -16.99 -7.12 2.30
N ALA A 171 -18.22 -7.62 2.12
CA ALA A 171 -19.44 -6.87 2.41
C ALA A 171 -19.51 -6.42 3.88
N PHE A 172 -19.21 -7.32 4.84
CA PHE A 172 -19.39 -7.03 6.26
C PHE A 172 -18.49 -5.88 6.79
N PRO A 173 -17.17 -5.87 6.58
CA PRO A 173 -16.33 -4.78 7.07
C PRO A 173 -16.52 -3.48 6.29
N VAL A 174 -16.86 -3.54 4.99
CA VAL A 174 -17.16 -2.33 4.20
C VAL A 174 -18.36 -1.60 4.81
N THR A 175 -19.42 -2.32 5.16
CA THR A 175 -20.58 -1.73 5.84
C THR A 175 -20.20 -1.14 7.20
N SER A 176 -19.40 -1.85 8.00
CA SER A 176 -18.92 -1.34 9.30
C SER A 176 -18.11 -0.05 9.15
N ILE A 177 -17.14 -0.03 8.22
CA ILE A 177 -16.29 1.13 7.94
C ILE A 177 -17.15 2.32 7.48
N PHE A 178 -18.14 2.07 6.63
CA PHE A 178 -19.09 3.08 6.17
C PHE A 178 -19.87 3.70 7.33
N HIS A 179 -20.38 2.88 8.26
CA HIS A 179 -21.07 3.39 9.45
C HIS A 179 -20.15 4.24 10.34
N THR A 180 -18.92 3.80 10.58
CA THR A 180 -17.93 4.55 11.38
C THR A 180 -17.52 5.86 10.70
N PHE A 181 -17.39 5.85 9.37
CA PHE A 181 -17.14 7.05 8.57
C PHE A 181 -18.32 8.03 8.65
N SER A 182 -19.54 7.55 8.43
CA SER A 182 -20.76 8.36 8.49
C SER A 182 -20.91 9.04 9.86
N ARG A 183 -20.72 8.28 10.95
CA ARG A 183 -20.75 8.83 12.31
C ARG A 183 -19.67 9.90 12.53
N SER A 184 -18.43 9.60 12.15
CA SER A 184 -17.32 10.56 12.30
C SER A 184 -17.53 11.83 11.48
N TYR A 185 -18.17 11.72 10.31
CA TYR A 185 -18.50 12.86 9.46
C TYR A 185 -19.57 13.77 10.09
N VAL A 186 -20.64 13.18 10.65
CA VAL A 186 -21.69 13.93 11.36
C VAL A 186 -21.12 14.66 12.57
N GLU A 187 -20.32 13.98 13.40
CA GLU A 187 -19.66 14.58 14.58
C GLU A 187 -18.77 15.78 14.21
N LEU A 188 -18.02 15.69 13.09
CA LEU A 188 -17.21 16.79 12.60
C LEU A 188 -18.05 17.97 12.09
N LYS A 189 -19.15 17.69 11.39
CA LYS A 189 -20.05 18.72 10.88
C LYS A 189 -20.74 19.49 12.02
N GLU A 190 -21.18 18.79 13.05
CA GLU A 190 -21.76 19.41 14.25
C GLU A 190 -20.73 20.21 15.05
N GLY A 191 -19.50 19.73 15.14
CA GLY A 191 -18.39 20.45 15.78
C GLY A 191 -17.95 21.72 15.06
N GLN A 192 -18.27 21.89 13.77
CA GLN A 192 -18.02 23.14 13.03
C GLN A 192 -19.19 24.14 13.11
N LEU A 193 -20.37 23.69 13.54
CA LEU A 193 -21.56 24.53 13.71
C LEU A 193 -21.67 25.15 15.12
N ARG A 194 -20.81 24.74 16.06
CA ARG A 194 -20.67 25.33 17.40
C ARG A 194 -19.45 26.23 17.46
#